data_AF-A0A5N6D8M6-F1
#
_entry.id   AF-A0A5N6D8M6-F1
#
_cell.length_a   1.000
_cell.length_b   1.000
_cell.length_c   1.000
_cell.angle_alpha   90.00
_cell.angle_beta   90.00
_cell.angle_gamma   90.00
#
_symmetry.space_group_name_H-M   'P 1'
#
loop_
_entity.id
_entity.type
_entity.pdbx_description
1 polymer ?
#
loop_
_entity_poly.entity_id
_entity_poly.type
_entity_poly.pdbx_seq_one_letter_code
_entity_poly.pdbx_strand_id
1 'polypeptide(L)'
;MVAKDWALLASLMSSAGYTNESQCQCLMFFYTSIVPYLGSYPQNFPSGAKPVIRVAVEPITSISGTNEDPYNLSPIRDFLTRLEKLNPEGYDSRLFEHFYPKHTLNESECQTLQAKNEAIRELSQVSFGFDLKPGGISVKGYTFPALKCHAAGEDLCSVVIGSVQEYFGDANCYNTLGLIKDYIEMTDAKANFGFVYSNDCVTPEKSRHKLYGRTIDMSWSKVEEIWTLGGRIDSPEANRGLEYLQEFWKMLQIGDRPHPLNYETKAGLKVPATKIYFPLYGLNDLDNVRAIAQYLRHIGLDVQGNAYEQVVRDSLRNISPEFAGVLFAYTEKTGVDLSVYYHSSLEYP
;
A
#
# COMPACT_ATOMS: atom_id res chain seq x y z
N MET A 1 -8.29 6.02 25.09
CA MET A 1 -8.52 5.47 23.74
C MET A 1 -7.87 6.41 22.73
N VAL A 2 -8.65 7.24 22.02
CA VAL A 2 -8.21 8.13 20.92
C VAL A 2 -6.96 9.00 21.18
N ALA A 3 -6.74 9.39 22.43
CA ALA A 3 -5.56 10.14 22.85
C ALA A 3 -4.30 9.27 23.16
N LYS A 4 -3.95 8.26 22.35
CA LYS A 4 -2.57 7.68 22.34
C LYS A 4 -1.92 7.51 20.97
N ASP A 5 -2.64 7.06 19.95
CA ASP A 5 -2.08 6.80 18.61
C ASP A 5 -1.53 8.09 17.96
N TRP A 6 -2.17 9.22 18.27
CA TRP A 6 -1.68 10.57 17.95
C TRP A 6 -0.25 10.83 18.43
N ALA A 7 0.25 10.16 19.47
CA ALA A 7 1.56 10.43 20.04
C ALA A 7 2.69 9.82 19.21
N LEU A 8 2.52 8.60 18.68
CA LEU A 8 3.40 8.05 17.65
C LEU A 8 3.26 8.85 16.35
N LEU A 9 2.03 9.24 15.99
CA LEU A 9 1.79 10.00 14.75
C LEU A 9 2.37 11.42 14.79
N ALA A 10 2.22 12.14 15.91
CA ALA A 10 2.79 13.46 16.15
C ALA A 10 4.31 13.42 16.29
N SER A 11 4.84 12.36 16.91
CA SER A 11 6.25 11.99 16.85
C SER A 11 6.70 11.91 15.39
N LEU A 12 6.08 11.06 14.57
CA LEU A 12 6.38 10.86 13.16
C LEU A 12 6.12 12.10 12.28
N MET A 13 5.32 13.07 12.71
CA MET A 13 5.14 14.35 12.01
C MET A 13 6.15 15.42 12.47
N SER A 14 6.55 15.41 13.74
CA SER A 14 7.65 16.22 14.26
C SER A 14 8.97 15.77 13.66
N SER A 15 9.18 14.45 13.58
CA SER A 15 10.16 13.78 12.72
C SER A 15 10.17 14.37 11.32
N ALA A 16 8.99 14.46 10.71
CA ALA A 16 8.83 14.92 9.35
C ALA A 16 8.95 16.45 9.20
N GLY A 17 9.26 17.19 10.27
CA GLY A 17 9.35 18.65 10.24
C GLY A 17 8.05 19.30 9.79
N TYR A 18 6.91 18.78 10.24
CA TYR A 18 5.58 19.37 10.04
C TYR A 18 5.40 20.50 11.07
N THR A 19 4.79 21.60 10.65
CA THR A 19 4.47 22.71 11.57
C THR A 19 3.42 22.25 12.60
N ASN A 20 3.34 22.94 13.73
CA ASN A 20 2.31 22.66 14.75
C ASN A 20 0.89 22.69 14.16
N GLU A 21 0.65 23.53 13.15
CA GLU A 21 -0.62 23.58 12.41
C GLU A 21 -0.86 22.33 11.58
N SER A 22 0.07 21.93 10.71
CA SER A 22 -0.02 20.70 9.91
C SER A 22 -0.15 19.45 10.79
N GLN A 23 0.53 19.43 11.95
CA GLN A 23 0.36 18.40 12.97
C GLN A 23 -1.07 18.41 13.51
N CYS A 24 -1.56 19.52 14.06
CA CYS A 24 -2.94 19.63 14.56
C CYS A 24 -3.98 19.19 13.52
N GLN A 25 -3.84 19.59 12.25
CA GLN A 25 -4.74 19.16 11.17
C GLN A 25 -4.73 17.64 10.96
N CYS A 26 -3.55 17.03 10.78
CA CYS A 26 -3.44 15.59 10.53
C CYS A 26 -3.81 14.74 11.75
N LEU A 27 -3.52 15.21 12.96
CA LEU A 27 -3.87 14.54 14.21
C LEU A 27 -5.37 14.64 14.49
N MET A 28 -6.01 15.79 14.21
CA MET A 28 -7.47 15.92 14.28
C MET A 28 -8.16 15.02 13.24
N PHE A 29 -7.62 14.92 12.03
CA PHE A 29 -8.10 13.96 11.03
C PHE A 29 -7.97 12.51 11.52
N PHE A 30 -6.83 12.12 12.09
CA PHE A 30 -6.65 10.75 12.61
C PHE A 30 -7.59 10.47 13.79
N TYR A 31 -7.60 11.35 14.80
CA TYR A 31 -8.45 11.29 16.00
C TYR A 31 -9.92 11.15 15.65
N THR A 32 -10.40 11.99 14.70
CA THR A 32 -11.78 11.93 14.25
C THR A 32 -11.98 10.73 13.34
N SER A 33 -11.48 10.78 12.10
CA SER A 33 -11.84 9.89 11.00
C SER A 33 -11.46 8.43 11.22
N ILE A 34 -10.27 8.15 11.76
CA ILE A 34 -9.67 6.81 11.72
C ILE A 34 -9.98 6.03 13.01
N VAL A 35 -9.65 6.57 14.19
CA VAL A 35 -9.69 5.79 15.44
C VAL A 35 -11.03 5.13 15.80
N PRO A 36 -12.22 5.73 15.53
CA PRO A 36 -13.49 5.06 15.80
C PRO A 36 -13.69 3.73 15.06
N TYR A 37 -12.80 3.38 14.13
CA TYR A 37 -12.77 2.12 13.41
C TYR A 37 -11.48 1.29 13.67
N LEU A 38 -10.71 1.55 14.75
CA LEU A 38 -9.42 0.88 15.04
C LEU A 38 -9.40 -0.14 16.19
N GLY A 39 -10.44 -0.25 17.03
CA GLY A 39 -10.37 -1.08 18.24
C GLY A 39 -9.63 -0.41 19.41
N SER A 40 -8.69 -1.08 20.09
CA SER A 40 -8.19 -0.66 21.42
C SER A 40 -6.70 -0.96 21.74
N TYR A 41 -5.94 0.12 22.06
CA TYR A 41 -4.74 0.15 22.95
C TYR A 41 -3.37 -0.36 22.36
N PRO A 42 -2.16 -0.02 22.88
CA PRO A 42 -1.59 1.30 23.28
C PRO A 42 -0.05 1.60 23.03
N GLN A 43 0.39 2.89 23.16
CA GLN A 43 1.76 3.43 23.52
C GLN A 43 2.76 3.95 22.41
N ASN A 44 3.92 4.58 22.77
CA ASN A 44 4.47 5.80 22.08
C ASN A 44 6.04 6.02 21.93
N PHE A 45 6.43 7.09 21.17
CA PHE A 45 7.64 8.00 21.22
C PHE A 45 8.56 8.19 19.91
N PRO A 46 9.84 8.75 19.85
CA PRO A 46 10.26 9.80 18.83
C PRO A 46 11.74 9.88 18.26
N SER A 47 12.17 10.54 17.16
CA SER A 47 11.56 11.18 15.98
C SER A 47 12.62 11.75 14.96
N GLY A 48 12.53 11.50 13.63
CA GLY A 48 13.20 12.19 12.48
C GLY A 48 12.78 11.61 11.09
N ALA A 49 13.05 12.15 9.89
CA ALA A 49 13.58 13.44 9.42
C ALA A 49 13.01 13.79 8.00
N LYS A 50 11.97 14.66 7.88
CA LYS A 50 11.20 15.03 6.64
C LYS A 50 10.66 13.91 5.68
N PRO A 51 10.06 12.78 6.14
CA PRO A 51 9.28 11.88 5.26
C PRO A 51 7.84 12.39 5.02
N VAL A 52 7.02 11.65 4.26
CA VAL A 52 5.55 11.74 4.31
C VAL A 52 5.01 10.54 5.07
N ILE A 53 4.22 10.78 6.12
CA ILE A 53 3.64 9.70 6.91
C ILE A 53 2.41 9.13 6.20
N ARG A 54 2.38 7.80 6.07
CA ARG A 54 1.31 7.05 5.40
C ARG A 54 0.66 6.11 6.42
N VAL A 55 -0.66 6.20 6.57
CA VAL A 55 -1.46 5.32 7.43
C VAL A 55 -2.34 4.43 6.55
N ALA A 56 -2.53 3.16 6.91
CA ALA A 56 -3.52 2.29 6.31
C ALA A 56 -4.48 1.76 7.40
N VAL A 57 -5.75 1.59 7.06
CA VAL A 57 -6.79 1.07 7.97
C VAL A 57 -7.81 0.25 7.19
N GLU A 58 -8.13 -0.96 7.66
CA GLU A 58 -9.39 -1.61 7.34
C GLU A 58 -10.43 -1.13 8.36
N PRO A 59 -11.51 -0.42 7.95
CA PRO A 59 -12.53 0.01 8.89
C PRO A 59 -13.27 -1.20 9.46
N ILE A 60 -13.43 -1.25 10.78
CA ILE A 60 -14.22 -2.28 11.49
C ILE A 60 -15.27 -1.66 12.42
N THR A 61 -16.27 -2.44 12.79
CA THR A 61 -17.28 -2.15 13.83
C THR A 61 -17.26 -3.22 14.92
N SER A 62 -18.15 -3.10 15.91
CA SER A 62 -18.40 -4.18 16.90
C SER A 62 -19.14 -5.40 16.34
N ILE A 63 -19.70 -5.35 15.12
CA ILE A 63 -20.36 -6.49 14.47
C ILE A 63 -19.53 -7.12 13.35
N SER A 64 -18.42 -6.51 12.94
CA SER A 64 -17.48 -7.05 11.95
C SER A 64 -16.95 -8.42 12.37
N GLY A 65 -17.10 -9.43 11.51
CA GLY A 65 -16.71 -10.82 11.78
C GLY A 65 -17.70 -11.61 12.65
N THR A 66 -18.83 -11.01 13.04
CA THR A 66 -19.95 -11.71 13.71
C THR A 66 -20.96 -12.25 12.69
N ASN A 67 -21.99 -12.96 13.14
CA ASN A 67 -23.10 -13.40 12.27
C ASN A 67 -23.88 -12.24 11.62
N GLU A 68 -23.77 -11.00 12.14
CA GLU A 68 -24.44 -9.81 11.58
C GLU A 68 -23.65 -9.15 10.44
N ASP A 69 -22.32 -9.26 10.43
CA ASP A 69 -21.45 -8.80 9.34
C ASP A 69 -20.18 -9.68 9.21
N PRO A 70 -20.32 -10.95 8.76
CA PRO A 70 -19.22 -11.92 8.79
C PRO A 70 -18.11 -11.63 7.76
N TYR A 71 -18.30 -10.66 6.87
CA TYR A 71 -17.35 -10.30 5.80
C TYR A 71 -16.92 -8.81 5.82
N ASN A 72 -17.16 -8.11 6.93
CA ASN A 72 -16.75 -6.73 7.19
C ASN A 72 -17.20 -5.69 6.13
N LEU A 73 -18.45 -5.78 5.67
CA LEU A 73 -19.02 -4.89 4.65
C LEU A 73 -19.81 -3.70 5.24
N SER A 74 -20.30 -3.82 6.47
CA SER A 74 -21.12 -2.78 7.13
C SER A 74 -20.40 -1.44 7.37
N PRO A 75 -19.11 -1.35 7.81
CA PRO A 75 -18.51 -0.05 8.10
C PRO A 75 -18.24 0.81 6.87
N ILE A 76 -18.13 0.20 5.68
CA ILE A 76 -17.53 0.84 4.51
C ILE A 76 -18.34 2.06 4.03
N ARG A 77 -19.67 1.96 4.06
CA ARG A 77 -20.55 3.08 3.66
C ARG A 77 -20.46 4.25 4.63
N ASP A 78 -20.51 3.97 5.93
CA ASP A 78 -20.38 5.01 6.96
C ASP A 78 -19.00 5.67 6.94
N PHE A 79 -17.94 4.90 6.64
CA PHE A 79 -16.58 5.42 6.48
C PHE A 79 -16.48 6.39 5.28
N LEU A 80 -17.01 6.01 4.11
CA LEU A 80 -17.08 6.89 2.93
C LEU A 80 -17.88 8.17 3.22
N THR A 81 -19.10 8.02 3.75
CA THR A 81 -19.97 9.14 4.15
C THR A 81 -19.32 10.06 5.18
N ARG A 82 -18.35 9.57 5.95
CA ARG A 82 -17.57 10.37 6.89
C ARG A 82 -16.44 11.14 6.21
N LEU A 83 -15.73 10.52 5.28
CA LEU A 83 -14.71 11.18 4.46
C LEU A 83 -15.32 12.32 3.61
N GLU A 84 -16.51 12.11 3.04
CA GLU A 84 -17.29 13.16 2.37
C GLU A 84 -17.55 14.37 3.27
N LYS A 85 -18.03 14.14 4.50
CA LYS A 85 -18.33 15.19 5.49
C LYS A 85 -17.09 15.94 5.98
N LEU A 86 -15.93 15.29 5.97
CA LEU A 86 -14.63 15.90 6.29
C LEU A 86 -14.05 16.68 5.10
N ASN A 87 -14.44 16.32 3.88
CA ASN A 87 -14.03 16.92 2.62
C ASN A 87 -12.52 17.25 2.52
N PRO A 88 -11.61 16.25 2.62
CA PRO A 88 -10.18 16.46 2.37
C PRO A 88 -9.95 17.08 0.97
N GLU A 89 -8.97 17.97 0.83
CA GLU A 89 -8.79 18.73 -0.42
C GLU A 89 -8.58 17.79 -1.62
N GLY A 90 -9.48 17.89 -2.60
CA GLY A 90 -9.47 17.07 -3.82
C GLY A 90 -9.97 15.63 -3.65
N TYR A 91 -10.58 15.28 -2.51
CA TYR A 91 -11.21 13.99 -2.27
C TYR A 91 -12.37 13.73 -3.26
N ASP A 92 -12.41 12.52 -3.80
CA ASP A 92 -13.47 12.05 -4.70
C ASP A 92 -13.56 10.51 -4.61
N SER A 93 -14.69 9.99 -4.15
CA SER A 93 -14.92 8.57 -3.95
C SER A 93 -15.41 7.83 -5.20
N ARG A 94 -15.85 8.55 -6.26
CA ARG A 94 -16.58 7.97 -7.41
C ARG A 94 -15.83 6.81 -8.08
N LEU A 95 -14.50 6.88 -8.14
CA LEU A 95 -13.70 5.80 -8.69
C LEU A 95 -13.64 4.58 -7.76
N PHE A 96 -13.49 4.78 -6.45
CA PHE A 96 -13.52 3.67 -5.50
C PHE A 96 -14.90 2.98 -5.51
N GLU A 97 -15.98 3.76 -5.51
CA GLU A 97 -17.36 3.27 -5.58
C GLU A 97 -17.69 2.50 -6.87
N HIS A 98 -17.02 2.80 -7.98
CA HIS A 98 -17.13 2.01 -9.21
C HIS A 98 -16.51 0.60 -9.07
N PHE A 99 -15.35 0.49 -8.40
CA PHE A 99 -14.63 -0.78 -8.25
C PHE A 99 -15.09 -1.61 -7.04
N TYR A 100 -15.61 -1.00 -5.99
CA TYR A 100 -16.12 -1.67 -4.80
C TYR A 100 -17.07 -2.85 -5.13
N PRO A 101 -18.22 -2.69 -5.82
CA PRO A 101 -19.14 -3.80 -6.09
C PRO A 101 -18.59 -4.82 -7.11
N LYS A 102 -17.54 -4.48 -7.84
CA LYS A 102 -16.83 -5.41 -8.75
C LYS A 102 -15.84 -6.30 -8.00
N HIS A 103 -15.27 -5.81 -6.90
CA HIS A 103 -14.22 -6.50 -6.15
C HIS A 103 -14.67 -7.04 -4.77
N THR A 104 -15.85 -6.65 -4.26
CA THR A 104 -16.40 -7.21 -3.01
C THR A 104 -17.61 -8.10 -3.26
N LEU A 105 -17.93 -8.92 -2.26
CA LEU A 105 -19.17 -9.69 -2.21
C LEU A 105 -20.40 -8.78 -2.24
N ASN A 106 -21.46 -9.25 -2.91
CA ASN A 106 -22.83 -8.80 -2.71
C ASN A 106 -23.60 -9.75 -1.77
N GLU A 107 -24.83 -9.39 -1.40
CA GLU A 107 -25.67 -10.16 -0.46
C GLU A 107 -25.87 -11.63 -0.87
N SER A 108 -26.09 -11.92 -2.15
CA SER A 108 -26.30 -13.28 -2.67
C SER A 108 -25.01 -14.10 -2.66
N GLU A 109 -23.87 -13.46 -2.93
CA GLU A 109 -22.54 -14.09 -2.83
C GLU A 109 -22.19 -14.39 -1.36
N CYS A 110 -22.50 -13.47 -0.44
CA CYS A 110 -22.38 -13.70 1.01
C CYS A 110 -23.23 -14.90 1.47
N GLN A 111 -24.52 -14.95 1.10
CA GLN A 111 -25.40 -16.08 1.40
C GLN A 111 -24.88 -17.40 0.81
N THR A 112 -24.33 -17.36 -0.40
CA THR A 112 -23.76 -18.52 -1.08
C THR A 112 -22.52 -19.05 -0.33
N LEU A 113 -21.59 -18.19 0.09
CA LEU A 113 -20.41 -18.60 0.86
C LEU A 113 -20.77 -19.10 2.27
N GLN A 114 -21.75 -18.47 2.94
CA GLN A 114 -22.28 -18.96 4.21
C GLN A 114 -22.90 -20.36 4.08
N ALA A 115 -23.64 -20.61 2.98
CA ALA A 115 -24.23 -21.92 2.70
C ALA A 115 -23.19 -23.02 2.39
N LYS A 116 -22.00 -22.67 1.88
CA LYS A 116 -20.87 -23.61 1.76
C LYS A 116 -20.26 -23.97 3.12
N ASN A 117 -20.34 -23.06 4.10
CA ASN A 117 -19.75 -23.18 5.45
C ASN A 117 -18.24 -23.51 5.42
N GLU A 118 -17.51 -22.88 4.50
CA GLU A 118 -16.08 -23.06 4.31
C GLU A 118 -15.26 -22.15 5.24
N ALA A 119 -14.19 -22.70 5.83
CA ALA A 119 -13.27 -21.94 6.69
C ALA A 119 -12.28 -21.11 5.84
N ILE A 120 -12.68 -19.91 5.44
CA ILE A 120 -11.85 -18.99 4.66
C ILE A 120 -10.95 -18.15 5.59
N ARG A 121 -9.65 -18.08 5.29
CA ARG A 121 -8.63 -17.42 6.13
C ARG A 121 -8.52 -15.90 5.93
N GLU A 122 -8.57 -15.44 4.68
CA GLU A 122 -8.46 -14.01 4.34
C GLU A 122 -9.87 -13.47 4.07
N LEU A 123 -10.43 -12.71 5.03
CA LEU A 123 -11.81 -12.18 4.97
C LEU A 123 -11.88 -10.68 4.66
N SER A 124 -10.76 -9.96 4.76
CA SER A 124 -10.66 -8.53 4.45
C SER A 124 -11.07 -8.26 3.01
N GLN A 125 -11.91 -7.25 2.79
CA GLN A 125 -12.41 -6.88 1.45
C GLN A 125 -12.07 -5.44 1.04
N VAL A 126 -11.91 -4.53 2.01
CA VAL A 126 -11.63 -3.11 1.78
C VAL A 126 -10.63 -2.59 2.81
N SER A 127 -9.74 -1.70 2.37
CA SER A 127 -9.02 -0.81 3.29
C SER A 127 -8.82 0.56 2.66
N PHE A 128 -8.43 1.54 3.49
CA PHE A 128 -8.16 2.90 3.07
C PHE A 128 -6.76 3.33 3.49
N GLY A 129 -6.08 4.06 2.62
CA GLY A 129 -4.75 4.63 2.87
C GLY A 129 -4.79 6.15 2.89
N PHE A 130 -3.99 6.76 3.75
CA PHE A 130 -3.91 8.20 3.93
C PHE A 130 -2.45 8.65 3.86
N ASP A 131 -2.10 9.38 2.79
CA ASP A 131 -0.85 10.14 2.77
C ASP A 131 -1.10 11.46 3.50
N LEU A 132 -0.67 11.54 4.76
CA LEU A 132 -0.84 12.69 5.63
C LEU A 132 0.30 13.68 5.33
N LYS A 133 0.13 14.60 4.37
CA LYS A 133 1.18 15.55 3.92
C LYS A 133 1.06 16.88 4.68
N PRO A 134 2.12 17.71 4.76
CA PRO A 134 2.08 18.99 5.49
C PRO A 134 0.99 19.96 5.01
N GLY A 135 0.64 19.90 3.72
CA GLY A 135 -0.35 20.75 3.07
C GLY A 135 -1.59 19.99 2.57
N GLY A 136 -1.99 18.89 3.23
CA GLY A 136 -3.24 18.19 2.91
C GLY A 136 -3.15 16.67 3.01
N ILE A 137 -4.32 16.02 2.99
CA ILE A 137 -4.45 14.57 3.20
C ILE A 137 -4.96 13.93 1.92
N SER A 138 -4.15 13.06 1.31
CA SER A 138 -4.55 12.32 0.11
C SER A 138 -5.06 10.93 0.48
N VAL A 139 -6.32 10.66 0.16
CA VAL A 139 -7.00 9.38 0.42
C VAL A 139 -6.77 8.39 -0.72
N LYS A 140 -6.67 7.11 -0.39
CA LYS A 140 -6.55 5.97 -1.31
C LYS A 140 -7.55 4.90 -0.90
N GLY A 141 -8.21 4.29 -1.88
CA GLY A 141 -9.02 3.09 -1.68
C GLY A 141 -8.23 1.84 -2.02
N TYR A 142 -8.52 0.75 -1.33
CA TYR A 142 -8.00 -0.59 -1.60
C TYR A 142 -9.17 -1.59 -1.55
N THR A 143 -9.16 -2.56 -2.46
CA THR A 143 -10.14 -3.65 -2.53
C THR A 143 -9.42 -4.99 -2.70
N PHE A 144 -9.90 -6.03 -2.03
CA PHE A 144 -9.27 -7.34 -1.95
C PHE A 144 -10.22 -8.41 -2.56
N PRO A 145 -10.12 -8.72 -3.87
CA PRO A 145 -11.12 -9.51 -4.58
C PRO A 145 -11.10 -11.03 -4.32
N ALA A 146 -10.35 -11.51 -3.34
CA ALA A 146 -10.23 -12.94 -3.03
C ALA A 146 -11.59 -13.61 -2.74
N LEU A 147 -12.41 -13.02 -1.85
CA LEU A 147 -13.74 -13.55 -1.54
C LEU A 147 -14.69 -13.51 -2.75
N LYS A 148 -14.64 -12.42 -3.54
CA LYS A 148 -15.43 -12.25 -4.75
C LYS A 148 -15.13 -13.32 -5.79
N CYS A 149 -13.83 -13.53 -6.07
CA CYS A 149 -13.35 -14.56 -7.00
C CYS A 149 -13.73 -15.97 -6.52
N HIS A 150 -13.61 -16.26 -5.22
CA HIS A 150 -13.97 -17.55 -4.62
C HIS A 150 -15.48 -17.83 -4.59
N ALA A 151 -16.31 -16.78 -4.52
CA ALA A 151 -17.77 -16.90 -4.68
C ALA A 151 -18.15 -17.21 -6.14
N ALA A 152 -17.56 -16.52 -7.11
CA ALA A 152 -17.88 -16.63 -8.53
C ALA A 152 -17.21 -17.82 -9.24
N GLY A 153 -16.07 -18.30 -8.75
CA GLY A 153 -15.22 -19.29 -9.45
C GLY A 153 -14.28 -18.68 -10.50
N GLU A 154 -13.95 -17.39 -10.35
CA GLU A 154 -13.12 -16.62 -11.30
C GLU A 154 -11.67 -16.44 -10.80
N ASP A 155 -10.73 -16.07 -11.68
CA ASP A 155 -9.34 -15.82 -11.30
C ASP A 155 -9.05 -14.33 -11.02
N LEU A 156 -8.29 -14.06 -9.95
CA LEU A 156 -7.93 -12.73 -9.46
C LEU A 156 -7.37 -11.80 -10.54
N CYS A 157 -6.53 -12.34 -11.42
CA CYS A 157 -5.87 -11.58 -12.47
C CYS A 157 -6.89 -11.15 -13.53
N SER A 158 -7.76 -12.05 -13.97
CA SER A 158 -8.84 -11.73 -14.92
C SER A 158 -9.85 -10.74 -14.34
N VAL A 159 -10.24 -10.89 -13.07
CA VAL A 159 -11.20 -9.97 -12.41
C VAL A 159 -10.63 -8.54 -12.31
N VAL A 160 -9.39 -8.37 -11.84
CA VAL A 160 -8.80 -7.02 -11.66
C VAL A 160 -8.34 -6.40 -12.97
N ILE A 161 -7.74 -7.16 -13.89
CA ILE A 161 -7.35 -6.58 -15.20
C ILE A 161 -8.62 -6.29 -16.03
N GLY A 162 -9.60 -7.19 -16.00
CA GLY A 162 -10.88 -7.03 -16.69
C GLY A 162 -11.67 -5.80 -16.23
N SER A 163 -11.82 -5.61 -14.92
CA SER A 163 -12.57 -4.47 -14.38
C SER A 163 -11.95 -3.11 -14.72
N VAL A 164 -10.61 -3.00 -14.74
CA VAL A 164 -9.91 -1.75 -15.09
C VAL A 164 -9.87 -1.54 -16.61
N GLN A 165 -9.77 -2.62 -17.41
CA GLN A 165 -9.86 -2.54 -18.87
C GLN A 165 -11.26 -2.12 -19.34
N GLU A 166 -12.31 -2.64 -18.70
CA GLU A 166 -13.70 -2.20 -18.89
C GLU A 166 -13.87 -0.73 -18.52
N TYR A 167 -13.31 -0.31 -17.38
CA TYR A 167 -13.39 1.09 -16.91
C TYR A 167 -12.70 2.09 -17.85
N PHE A 168 -11.53 1.75 -18.39
CA PHE A 168 -10.83 2.64 -19.33
C PHE A 168 -11.47 2.67 -20.72
N GLY A 169 -11.86 1.51 -21.27
CA GLY A 169 -12.22 1.40 -22.68
C GLY A 169 -11.15 2.05 -23.59
N ASP A 170 -11.60 2.94 -24.48
CA ASP A 170 -10.74 3.69 -25.42
C ASP A 170 -9.71 4.61 -24.73
N ALA A 171 -9.85 4.92 -23.44
CA ALA A 171 -8.89 5.75 -22.70
C ALA A 171 -7.54 5.04 -22.42
N ASN A 172 -7.46 3.72 -22.56
CA ASN A 172 -6.21 2.94 -22.50
C ASN A 172 -5.44 3.01 -23.85
N CYS A 173 -5.31 4.21 -24.43
CA CYS A 173 -4.80 4.41 -25.78
C CYS A 173 -3.31 4.03 -26.01
N TYR A 174 -2.55 3.79 -24.93
CA TYR A 174 -1.19 3.25 -24.97
C TYR A 174 -1.10 1.77 -24.53
N ASN A 175 -2.24 1.12 -24.27
CA ASN A 175 -2.36 -0.28 -23.85
C ASN A 175 -1.44 -0.71 -22.68
N THR A 176 -1.32 0.13 -21.65
CA THR A 176 -0.45 -0.17 -20.49
C THR A 176 -0.94 -1.36 -19.65
N LEU A 177 -2.27 -1.58 -19.58
CA LEU A 177 -2.82 -2.81 -19.00
C LEU A 177 -2.46 -4.05 -19.83
N GLY A 178 -2.39 -3.93 -21.16
CA GLY A 178 -1.92 -5.01 -22.03
C GLY A 178 -0.48 -5.40 -21.72
N LEU A 179 0.43 -4.43 -21.58
CA LEU A 179 1.82 -4.72 -21.17
C LEU A 179 1.91 -5.49 -19.84
N ILE A 180 1.09 -5.12 -18.85
CA ILE A 180 1.00 -5.83 -17.56
C ILE A 180 0.43 -7.25 -17.75
N LYS A 181 -0.69 -7.38 -18.46
CA LYS A 181 -1.39 -8.64 -18.73
C LYS A 181 -0.49 -9.62 -19.48
N ASP A 182 0.09 -9.18 -20.59
CA ASP A 182 0.93 -9.98 -21.47
C ASP A 182 2.23 -10.42 -20.79
N TYR A 183 2.70 -9.71 -19.76
CA TYR A 183 3.78 -10.19 -18.87
C TYR A 183 3.24 -11.22 -17.87
N ILE A 184 2.22 -10.88 -17.09
CA ILE A 184 1.71 -11.73 -16.01
C ILE A 184 1.21 -13.09 -16.53
N GLU A 185 0.56 -13.15 -17.70
CA GLU A 185 0.11 -14.39 -18.33
C GLU A 185 1.25 -15.33 -18.77
N MET A 186 2.50 -14.84 -18.84
CA MET A 186 3.69 -15.67 -19.09
C MET A 186 4.40 -16.13 -17.81
N THR A 187 3.82 -15.88 -16.62
CA THR A 187 4.45 -16.15 -15.33
C THR A 187 3.56 -16.95 -14.38
N ASP A 188 4.18 -17.79 -13.54
CA ASP A 188 3.50 -18.47 -12.43
C ASP A 188 2.92 -17.48 -11.39
N ALA A 189 3.34 -16.21 -11.44
CA ALA A 189 2.79 -15.14 -10.61
C ALA A 189 1.32 -14.81 -10.96
N LYS A 190 0.76 -15.25 -12.10
CA LYS A 190 -0.67 -15.02 -12.44
C LYS A 190 -1.61 -15.43 -11.30
N ALA A 191 -1.39 -16.59 -10.68
CA ALA A 191 -2.23 -17.11 -9.60
C ALA A 191 -2.22 -16.22 -8.33
N ASN A 192 -1.20 -15.36 -8.20
CA ASN A 192 -1.01 -14.44 -7.07
C ASN A 192 -1.12 -12.96 -7.48
N PHE A 193 -1.58 -12.67 -8.70
CA PHE A 193 -1.75 -11.31 -9.23
C PHE A 193 -3.21 -10.86 -9.15
N GLY A 194 -3.44 -9.60 -8.78
CA GLY A 194 -4.79 -9.06 -8.53
C GLY A 194 -5.27 -9.25 -7.08
N PHE A 195 -4.45 -9.77 -6.16
CA PHE A 195 -4.86 -9.97 -4.75
C PHE A 195 -5.25 -8.66 -4.04
N VAL A 196 -4.71 -7.53 -4.50
CA VAL A 196 -5.14 -6.17 -4.14
C VAL A 196 -5.24 -5.33 -5.41
N TYR A 197 -6.32 -4.55 -5.49
CA TYR A 197 -6.44 -3.39 -6.35
C TYR A 197 -6.47 -2.10 -5.50
N SER A 198 -5.89 -1.00 -5.98
CA SER A 198 -6.00 0.31 -5.33
C SER A 198 -6.14 1.46 -6.32
N ASN A 199 -6.95 2.45 -5.95
CA ASN A 199 -7.03 3.75 -6.61
C ASN A 199 -6.69 4.88 -5.63
N ASP A 200 -6.31 6.06 -6.16
CA ASP A 200 -6.35 7.29 -5.37
C ASP A 200 -7.80 7.80 -5.35
N CYS A 201 -8.32 8.26 -4.21
CA CYS A 201 -9.67 8.82 -4.11
C CYS A 201 -9.65 10.32 -4.45
N VAL A 202 -9.44 10.59 -5.74
CA VAL A 202 -9.38 11.91 -6.38
C VAL A 202 -10.11 11.85 -7.72
N THR A 203 -10.43 13.01 -8.31
CA THR A 203 -11.11 13.13 -9.62
C THR A 203 -10.55 12.09 -10.62
N PRO A 204 -11.38 11.18 -11.20
CA PRO A 204 -10.91 9.92 -11.77
C PRO A 204 -9.79 10.05 -12.81
N GLU A 205 -9.80 11.13 -13.59
CA GLU A 205 -8.84 11.46 -14.64
C GLU A 205 -7.41 11.71 -14.10
N LYS A 206 -7.29 12.01 -12.80
CA LYS A 206 -6.02 12.18 -12.07
C LYS A 206 -5.62 10.94 -11.27
N SER A 207 -6.54 9.99 -11.07
CA SER A 207 -6.29 8.83 -10.23
C SER A 207 -5.33 7.84 -10.90
N ARG A 208 -4.82 6.90 -10.10
CA ARG A 208 -3.86 5.88 -10.51
C ARG A 208 -4.29 4.52 -10.00
N HIS A 209 -4.53 3.63 -10.95
CA HIS A 209 -4.89 2.24 -10.77
C HIS A 209 -3.61 1.45 -10.45
N LYS A 210 -3.60 0.75 -9.32
CA LYS A 210 -2.44 0.00 -8.83
C LYS A 210 -2.84 -1.45 -8.70
N LEU A 211 -2.22 -2.31 -9.48
CA LEU A 211 -2.48 -3.74 -9.53
C LEU A 211 -1.33 -4.46 -8.81
N TYR A 212 -1.65 -5.22 -7.77
CA TYR A 212 -0.64 -5.86 -6.91
C TYR A 212 -0.50 -7.36 -7.21
N GLY A 213 0.73 -7.87 -7.16
CA GLY A 213 1.07 -9.29 -7.23
C GLY A 213 2.00 -9.74 -6.11
N ARG A 214 2.20 -11.05 -5.94
CA ARG A 214 3.19 -11.63 -5.02
C ARG A 214 4.07 -12.66 -5.75
N THR A 215 5.36 -12.68 -5.46
CA THR A 215 6.33 -13.73 -5.86
C THR A 215 7.06 -14.28 -4.63
N ILE A 216 7.58 -15.50 -4.66
CA ILE A 216 8.57 -15.99 -3.67
C ILE A 216 10.01 -15.99 -4.21
N ASP A 217 10.18 -15.98 -5.54
CA ASP A 217 11.48 -15.80 -6.19
C ASP A 217 11.81 -14.31 -6.22
N MET A 218 12.96 -13.97 -5.63
CA MET A 218 13.59 -12.64 -5.64
C MET A 218 15.10 -12.74 -5.91
N SER A 219 15.49 -13.75 -6.68
CA SER A 219 16.75 -13.72 -7.41
C SER A 219 16.87 -12.39 -8.17
N TRP A 220 18.08 -11.86 -8.33
CA TRP A 220 18.26 -10.58 -9.05
C TRP A 220 17.62 -10.65 -10.46
N SER A 221 17.78 -11.78 -11.15
CA SER A 221 17.11 -12.08 -12.41
C SER A 221 15.59 -11.89 -12.37
N LYS A 222 14.91 -12.32 -11.30
CA LYS A 222 13.46 -12.14 -11.16
C LYS A 222 13.08 -10.70 -10.81
N VAL A 223 13.91 -10.01 -10.03
CA VAL A 223 13.74 -8.57 -9.72
C VAL A 223 13.85 -7.72 -10.98
N GLU A 224 14.84 -8.00 -11.82
CA GLU A 224 15.05 -7.37 -13.14
C GLU A 224 13.93 -7.69 -14.13
N GLU A 225 13.47 -8.95 -14.17
CA GLU A 225 12.32 -9.37 -14.97
C GLU A 225 11.02 -8.66 -14.53
N ILE A 226 10.74 -8.58 -13.23
CA ILE A 226 9.57 -7.87 -12.69
C ILE A 226 9.67 -6.37 -12.98
N TRP A 227 10.84 -5.75 -12.78
CA TRP A 227 11.04 -4.33 -13.02
C TRP A 227 10.75 -3.95 -14.48
N THR A 228 11.24 -4.77 -15.42
CA THR A 228 11.16 -4.54 -16.88
C THR A 228 9.93 -5.18 -17.55
N LEU A 229 9.04 -5.85 -16.81
CA LEU A 229 7.94 -6.68 -17.35
C LEU A 229 8.47 -7.71 -18.39
N GLY A 230 9.58 -8.36 -18.07
CA GLY A 230 10.30 -9.29 -18.95
C GLY A 230 10.84 -8.61 -20.20
N GLY A 231 11.55 -7.49 -20.05
CA GLY A 231 12.14 -6.71 -21.14
C GLY A 231 11.14 -5.92 -22.00
N ARG A 232 9.87 -5.81 -21.60
CA ARG A 232 8.86 -4.94 -22.27
C ARG A 232 9.07 -3.46 -21.99
N ILE A 233 9.71 -3.14 -20.86
CA ILE A 233 10.15 -1.78 -20.52
C ILE A 233 11.67 -1.70 -20.65
N ASP A 234 12.11 -1.11 -21.76
CA ASP A 234 13.48 -0.63 -21.97
C ASP A 234 13.40 0.88 -22.21
N SER A 235 13.83 1.68 -21.23
CA SER A 235 13.83 3.14 -21.33
C SER A 235 14.88 3.75 -20.40
N PRO A 236 15.39 4.97 -20.66
CA PRO A 236 16.39 5.61 -19.79
C PRO A 236 15.95 5.70 -18.32
N GLU A 237 14.71 6.10 -18.06
CA GLU A 237 14.13 6.15 -16.71
C GLU A 237 14.09 4.76 -16.06
N ALA A 238 13.63 3.74 -16.78
CA ALA A 238 13.51 2.39 -16.25
C ALA A 238 14.88 1.76 -15.98
N ASN A 239 15.83 1.91 -16.89
CA ASN A 239 17.18 1.35 -16.77
C ASN A 239 17.96 2.06 -15.66
N ARG A 240 17.83 3.38 -15.53
CA ARG A 240 18.41 4.14 -14.41
C ARG A 240 17.76 3.77 -13.07
N GLY A 241 16.46 3.52 -13.05
CA GLY A 241 15.77 2.98 -11.88
C GLY A 241 16.24 1.56 -11.50
N LEU A 242 16.54 0.72 -12.49
CA LEU A 242 17.08 -0.63 -12.30
C LEU A 242 18.50 -0.61 -11.70
N GLU A 243 19.36 0.31 -12.13
CA GLU A 243 20.69 0.52 -11.53
C GLU A 243 20.57 0.85 -10.02
N TYR A 244 19.73 1.82 -9.66
CA TYR A 244 19.47 2.18 -8.26
C TYR A 244 18.86 1.01 -7.46
N LEU A 245 17.92 0.28 -8.07
CA LEU A 245 17.31 -0.92 -7.47
C LEU A 245 18.33 -2.04 -7.24
N GLN A 246 19.31 -2.22 -8.12
CA GLN A 246 20.35 -3.23 -7.97
C GLN A 246 21.28 -2.91 -6.80
N GLU A 247 21.70 -1.65 -6.66
CA GLU A 247 22.50 -1.23 -5.50
C GLU A 247 21.71 -1.33 -4.19
N PHE A 248 20.39 -1.12 -4.21
CA PHE A 248 19.54 -1.34 -3.03
C PHE A 248 19.41 -2.83 -2.68
N TRP A 249 19.13 -3.68 -3.68
CA TRP A 249 19.03 -5.15 -3.54
C TRP A 249 20.31 -5.76 -2.98
N LYS A 250 21.49 -5.27 -3.40
CA LYS A 250 22.81 -5.69 -2.89
C LYS A 250 23.06 -5.33 -1.42
N MET A 251 22.36 -4.34 -0.86
CA MET A 251 22.58 -3.86 0.51
C MET A 251 21.58 -4.45 1.52
N LEU A 252 20.37 -4.80 1.10
CA LEU A 252 19.35 -5.40 1.97
C LEU A 252 19.68 -6.85 2.33
N GLN A 253 19.25 -7.28 3.52
CA GLN A 253 19.02 -8.70 3.77
C GLN A 253 17.69 -9.10 3.10
N ILE A 254 17.70 -10.17 2.31
CA ILE A 254 16.54 -10.70 1.60
C ILE A 254 16.42 -12.19 1.99
N GLY A 255 15.21 -12.64 2.34
CA GLY A 255 14.94 -14.04 2.68
C GLY A 255 13.72 -14.57 1.92
N ASP A 256 13.52 -15.88 1.91
CA ASP A 256 12.63 -16.61 0.97
C ASP A 256 11.11 -16.47 1.25
N ARG A 257 10.64 -15.26 1.56
CA ARG A 257 9.23 -14.92 1.86
C ARG A 257 8.45 -14.47 0.61
N PRO A 258 7.12 -14.41 0.64
CA PRO A 258 6.34 -13.78 -0.43
C PRO A 258 6.55 -12.26 -0.47
N HIS A 259 7.14 -11.77 -1.56
CA HIS A 259 7.40 -10.36 -1.84
C HIS A 259 6.27 -9.76 -2.68
N PRO A 260 5.62 -8.67 -2.20
CA PRO A 260 4.67 -7.93 -3.02
C PRO A 260 5.36 -7.11 -4.12
N LEU A 261 4.67 -6.94 -5.24
CA LEU A 261 4.98 -5.99 -6.30
C LEU A 261 3.70 -5.23 -6.68
N ASN A 262 3.82 -4.04 -7.27
CA ASN A 262 2.72 -3.44 -8.01
C ASN A 262 3.14 -2.79 -9.32
N TYR A 263 2.17 -2.69 -10.22
CA TYR A 263 2.22 -1.85 -11.41
C TYR A 263 1.18 -0.74 -11.28
N GLU A 264 1.61 0.50 -11.49
CA GLU A 264 0.78 1.70 -11.39
C GLU A 264 0.53 2.28 -12.78
N THR A 265 -0.75 2.44 -13.15
CA THR A 265 -1.16 3.05 -14.43
C THR A 265 -2.32 4.05 -14.27
N LYS A 266 -2.55 4.85 -15.32
CA LYS A 266 -3.63 5.84 -15.47
C LYS A 266 -3.86 6.17 -16.94
N ALA A 267 -4.98 6.82 -17.25
CA ALA A 267 -5.25 7.34 -18.59
C ALA A 267 -4.09 8.21 -19.12
N GLY A 268 -3.71 8.00 -20.39
CA GLY A 268 -2.64 8.74 -21.06
C GLY A 268 -1.21 8.43 -20.59
N LEU A 269 -0.99 7.49 -19.65
CA LEU A 269 0.34 6.98 -19.33
C LEU A 269 0.83 6.05 -20.44
N LYS A 270 2.10 6.14 -20.84
CA LYS A 270 2.68 5.35 -21.95
C LYS A 270 3.22 3.98 -21.53
N VAL A 271 3.68 3.87 -20.29
CA VAL A 271 4.41 2.73 -19.72
C VAL A 271 3.99 2.64 -18.25
N PRO A 272 3.59 1.47 -17.71
CA PRO A 272 3.23 1.34 -16.31
C PRO A 272 4.46 1.53 -15.42
N ALA A 273 4.29 2.17 -14.25
CA ALA A 273 5.37 2.33 -13.28
C ALA A 273 5.44 1.12 -12.33
N THR A 274 6.57 0.41 -12.32
CA THR A 274 6.81 -0.74 -11.43
C THR A 274 7.25 -0.28 -10.04
N LYS A 275 6.79 -0.98 -8.99
CA LYS A 275 7.21 -0.77 -7.59
C LYS A 275 7.36 -2.10 -6.88
N ILE A 276 8.45 -2.28 -6.16
CA ILE A 276 8.83 -3.57 -5.54
C ILE A 276 8.87 -3.41 -4.03
N TYR A 277 8.27 -4.36 -3.30
CA TYR A 277 8.28 -4.40 -1.84
C TYR A 277 9.20 -5.53 -1.38
N PHE A 278 10.17 -5.18 -0.54
CA PHE A 278 11.01 -6.11 0.19
C PHE A 278 10.43 -6.31 1.60
N PRO A 279 9.67 -7.39 1.88
CA PRO A 279 9.44 -7.87 3.23
C PRO A 279 10.74 -8.04 4.01
N LEU A 280 10.84 -7.37 5.15
CA LEU A 280 12.00 -7.43 6.04
C LEU A 280 11.68 -8.15 7.36
N TYR A 281 10.44 -8.60 7.53
CA TYR A 281 9.93 -9.09 8.81
C TYR A 281 10.59 -10.42 9.23
N GLY A 282 11.04 -10.49 10.48
CA GLY A 282 11.82 -11.60 11.00
C GLY A 282 13.20 -11.78 10.35
N LEU A 283 13.75 -10.72 9.73
CA LEU A 283 15.19 -10.57 9.48
C LEU A 283 15.80 -9.68 10.59
N ASN A 284 17.09 -9.32 10.52
CA ASN A 284 17.69 -8.46 11.55
C ASN A 284 17.35 -6.98 11.30
N ASP A 285 16.48 -6.40 12.12
CA ASP A 285 16.06 -5.00 11.99
C ASP A 285 17.23 -4.00 12.05
N LEU A 286 18.24 -4.23 12.89
CA LEU A 286 19.40 -3.31 13.00
C LEU A 286 20.25 -3.32 11.73
N ASP A 287 20.46 -4.48 11.12
CA ASP A 287 21.19 -4.58 9.86
C ASP A 287 20.36 -4.04 8.68
N ASN A 288 19.04 -4.22 8.68
CA ASN A 288 18.12 -3.60 7.73
C ASN A 288 18.14 -2.07 7.83
N VAL A 289 18.15 -1.51 9.06
CA VAL A 289 18.29 -0.06 9.29
C VAL A 289 19.63 0.44 8.75
N ARG A 290 20.72 -0.29 8.97
CA ARG A 290 22.05 0.04 8.45
C ARG A 290 22.13 0.00 6.93
N ALA A 291 21.50 -1.00 6.31
CA ALA A 291 21.40 -1.12 4.86
C ALA A 291 20.69 0.09 4.25
N ILE A 292 19.54 0.48 4.80
CA ILE A 292 18.80 1.68 4.37
C ILE A 292 19.61 2.95 4.64
N ALA A 293 20.26 3.08 5.81
CA ALA A 293 21.13 4.21 6.14
C ALA A 293 22.31 4.35 5.16
N GLN A 294 22.95 3.24 4.80
CA GLN A 294 24.03 3.17 3.81
C GLN A 294 23.54 3.54 2.41
N TYR A 295 22.41 2.97 1.98
CA TYR A 295 21.84 3.24 0.67
C TYR A 295 21.42 4.71 0.51
N LEU A 296 20.84 5.33 1.55
CA LEU A 296 20.53 6.76 1.56
C LEU A 296 21.79 7.62 1.33
N ARG A 297 22.92 7.30 1.97
CA ARG A 297 24.21 7.97 1.72
C ARG A 297 24.71 7.72 0.29
N HIS A 298 24.62 6.48 -0.20
CA HIS A 298 25.02 6.11 -1.57
C HIS A 298 24.28 6.91 -2.66
N ILE A 299 22.99 7.22 -2.46
CA ILE A 299 22.21 8.05 -3.40
C ILE A 299 22.30 9.56 -3.15
N GLY A 300 23.23 10.03 -2.32
CA GLY A 300 23.47 11.45 -2.05
C GLY A 300 22.49 12.10 -1.06
N LEU A 301 21.74 11.31 -0.29
CA LEU A 301 20.91 11.78 0.83
C LEU A 301 21.68 11.65 2.15
N ASP A 302 22.90 12.20 2.19
CA ASP A 302 23.84 12.06 3.31
C ASP A 302 23.26 12.53 4.65
N VAL A 303 22.48 13.62 4.67
CA VAL A 303 21.88 14.14 5.91
C VAL A 303 20.89 13.13 6.48
N GLN A 304 20.06 12.54 5.62
CA GLN A 304 19.08 11.52 5.99
C GLN A 304 19.78 10.22 6.39
N GLY A 305 20.73 9.74 5.57
CA GLY A 305 21.43 8.48 5.78
C GLY A 305 22.41 8.49 6.96
N ASN A 306 22.95 9.63 7.36
CA ASN A 306 23.70 9.77 8.62
C ASN A 306 22.79 9.85 9.85
N ALA A 307 21.56 10.39 9.70
CA ALA A 307 20.59 10.44 10.79
C ALA A 307 19.79 9.14 10.98
N TYR A 308 19.60 8.33 9.93
CA TYR A 308 18.59 7.27 9.88
C TYR A 308 18.69 6.23 11.01
N GLU A 309 19.89 5.72 11.33
CA GLU A 309 20.08 4.77 12.44
C GLU A 309 19.65 5.34 13.80
N GLN A 310 19.92 6.63 14.05
CA GLN A 310 19.54 7.30 15.29
C GLN A 310 18.04 7.61 15.32
N VAL A 311 17.51 8.06 14.18
CA VAL A 311 16.09 8.35 13.97
C VAL A 311 15.20 7.13 14.21
N VAL A 312 15.53 5.98 13.61
CA VAL A 312 14.75 4.75 13.79
C VAL A 312 14.89 4.25 15.23
N ARG A 313 16.11 4.22 15.77
CA ARG A 313 16.39 3.81 17.15
C ARG A 313 15.55 4.60 18.14
N ASP A 314 15.53 5.93 18.02
CA ASP A 314 14.81 6.77 18.97
C ASP A 314 13.29 6.66 18.76
N SER A 315 12.82 6.58 17.51
CA SER A 315 11.38 6.44 17.18
C SER A 315 10.78 5.09 17.64
N LEU A 316 11.57 4.02 17.67
CA LEU A 316 11.12 2.66 18.00
C LEU A 316 11.66 2.15 19.34
N ARG A 317 12.24 3.02 20.19
CA ARG A 317 12.96 2.68 21.44
C ARG A 317 12.25 1.75 22.44
N ASN A 318 10.92 1.64 22.36
CA ASN A 318 10.07 0.84 23.26
C ASN A 318 9.29 -0.26 22.53
N ILE A 319 9.65 -0.56 21.28
CA ILE A 319 9.01 -1.54 20.40
C ILE A 319 10.11 -2.51 19.94
N SER A 320 9.84 -3.81 19.87
CA SER A 320 10.65 -4.69 19.01
C SER A 320 10.47 -4.17 17.58
N PRO A 321 11.51 -3.62 16.93
CA PRO A 321 11.33 -2.64 15.86
C PRO A 321 11.02 -3.28 14.50
N GLU A 322 10.08 -4.22 14.45
CA GLU A 322 9.86 -5.12 13.32
C GLU A 322 9.55 -4.36 12.02
N PHE A 323 10.53 -4.38 11.12
CA PHE A 323 10.38 -3.88 9.77
C PHE A 323 9.46 -4.81 8.99
N ALA A 324 8.20 -4.42 8.80
CA ALA A 324 7.28 -5.14 7.92
C ALA A 324 7.84 -5.22 6.49
N GLY A 325 8.46 -4.13 6.01
CA GLY A 325 9.22 -4.12 4.76
C GLY A 325 9.59 -2.73 4.25
N VAL A 326 10.18 -2.67 3.06
CA VAL A 326 10.49 -1.41 2.36
C VAL A 326 10.07 -1.48 0.89
N LEU A 327 9.38 -0.44 0.42
CA LEU A 327 9.01 -0.23 -0.97
C LEU A 327 10.08 0.59 -1.67
N PHE A 328 10.47 0.15 -2.87
CA PHE A 328 11.26 0.91 -3.84
C PHE A 328 10.40 1.33 -5.04
N ALA A 329 10.52 2.59 -5.45
CA ALA A 329 10.06 3.10 -6.74
C ALA A 329 11.02 4.19 -7.26
N TYR A 330 11.00 4.47 -8.57
CA TYR A 330 11.83 5.49 -9.20
C TYR A 330 11.07 6.24 -10.30
N THR A 331 11.35 7.53 -10.47
CA THR A 331 11.15 8.28 -11.72
C THR A 331 12.28 9.30 -11.88
N GLU A 332 12.62 9.73 -13.10
CA GLU A 332 13.57 10.84 -13.33
C GLU A 332 13.11 12.13 -12.63
N LYS A 333 11.78 12.34 -12.54
CA LYS A 333 11.19 13.54 -11.94
C LYS A 333 11.33 13.60 -10.41
N THR A 334 11.33 12.45 -9.73
CA THR A 334 11.34 12.38 -8.26
C THR A 334 12.62 11.83 -7.67
N GLY A 335 13.46 11.19 -8.49
CA GLY A 335 14.45 10.23 -7.99
C GLY A 335 13.77 9.01 -7.37
N VAL A 336 14.48 8.37 -6.43
CA VAL A 336 14.02 7.18 -5.69
C VAL A 336 12.99 7.58 -4.61
N ASP A 337 11.80 6.98 -4.63
CA ASP A 337 10.86 6.97 -3.49
C ASP A 337 11.09 5.66 -2.69
N LEU A 338 11.63 5.81 -1.48
CA LEU A 338 11.66 4.74 -0.49
C LEU A 338 10.55 4.95 0.53
N SER A 339 9.70 3.94 0.71
CA SER A 339 8.67 3.95 1.75
C SER A 339 8.86 2.74 2.68
N VAL A 340 9.24 3.01 3.91
CA VAL A 340 9.47 1.99 4.95
C VAL A 340 8.17 1.73 5.71
N TYR A 341 7.87 0.45 5.93
CA TYR A 341 6.70 -0.04 6.65
C TYR A 341 7.16 -0.71 7.94
N TYR A 342 6.60 -0.25 9.06
CA TYR A 342 6.84 -0.78 10.40
C TYR A 342 5.59 -1.53 10.89
N HIS A 343 5.76 -2.52 11.76
CA HIS A 343 4.61 -3.08 12.47
C HIS A 343 3.98 -2.02 13.39
N SER A 344 2.64 -1.90 13.38
CA SER A 344 1.90 -0.82 14.06
C SER A 344 1.19 -1.25 15.36
N SER A 345 1.33 -2.52 15.75
CA SER A 345 0.94 -3.05 17.06
C SER A 345 2.15 -3.09 18.00
N LEU A 346 1.94 -2.96 19.31
CA LEU A 346 2.95 -3.35 20.32
C LEU A 346 2.82 -4.82 20.74
N GLU A 347 1.71 -5.47 20.37
CA GLU A 347 1.47 -6.89 20.62
C GLU A 347 1.70 -7.64 19.29
N TYR A 348 2.84 -8.32 19.21
CA TYR A 348 3.18 -9.31 18.18
C TYR A 348 3.57 -10.62 18.90
N PRO A 349 3.05 -11.80 18.48
CA PRO A 349 3.17 -13.06 19.21
C PRO A 349 4.46 -13.86 18.91
#